data_AF-A0A930V3C0-F1
#
_entry.id   AF-A0A930V3C0-F1
#
_cell.length_a   1.000
_cell.length_b   1.000
_cell.length_c   1.000
_cell.angle_alpha   90.00
_cell.angle_beta   90.00
_cell.angle_gamma   90.00
#
_symmetry.space_group_name_H-M   'P 1'
#
loop_
_entity.id
_entity.type
_entity.pdbx_description
1 polymer ?
#
loop_
_entity_poly.entity_id
_entity_poly.type
_entity_poly.pdbx_seq_one_letter_code
_entity_poly.pdbx_strand_id
1 'polypeptide(L)'
;MALEPVKDDDPTIGRLVLQAQEDISLLVRKEIELAKSELKITAKFGVLGVVFFAVAGFLALLAIIALTVALGFLIDRIPHIGPDGAFGIVTLLYLLTAGLLGLIGYKKFMAKVGPPEATIRQGKEIPKAFKGSK
;
A
#
# COMPACT_ATOMS: atom_id res chain seq x y z
N MET A 1 52.36 -46.53 -41.01
CA MET A 1 51.39 -46.65 -39.91
C MET A 1 50.92 -45.24 -39.61
N ALA A 2 49.79 -44.82 -40.18
CA ALA A 2 49.24 -43.49 -39.97
C ALA A 2 48.57 -43.46 -38.59
N LEU A 3 48.95 -42.48 -37.77
CA LEU A 3 48.35 -42.28 -36.45
C LEU A 3 46.98 -41.61 -36.67
N GLU A 4 45.91 -42.33 -36.37
CA GLU A 4 44.59 -41.70 -36.30
C GLU A 4 44.53 -40.76 -35.10
N PRO A 5 44.02 -39.53 -35.26
CA PRO A 5 43.86 -38.60 -34.15
C PRO A 5 42.78 -39.12 -33.19
N VAL A 6 43.16 -39.27 -31.92
CA VAL A 6 42.25 -39.61 -30.82
C VAL A 6 41.11 -38.60 -30.79
N LYS A 7 39.89 -39.09 -31.00
CA LYS A 7 38.67 -38.29 -30.90
C LYS A 7 38.29 -38.22 -29.41
N ASP A 8 38.67 -37.13 -28.76
CA ASP A 8 38.28 -36.78 -27.38
C ASP A 8 36.76 -36.46 -27.35
N ASP A 9 35.92 -37.49 -27.35
CA ASP A 9 34.45 -37.35 -27.30
C ASP A 9 33.86 -37.61 -25.89
N ASP A 10 34.69 -37.94 -24.88
CA ASP A 10 34.21 -38.10 -23.50
C ASP A 10 34.36 -36.79 -22.70
N PRO A 11 33.27 -36.28 -22.10
CA PRO A 11 33.33 -35.07 -21.30
C PRO A 11 34.18 -35.33 -20.05
N THR A 12 35.32 -34.65 -19.94
CA THR A 12 36.14 -34.65 -18.73
C THR A 12 35.35 -34.09 -17.53
N ILE A 13 35.62 -34.60 -16.32
CA ILE A 13 34.99 -34.11 -15.07
C ILE A 13 35.05 -32.58 -14.96
N GLY A 14 36.17 -31.97 -15.37
CA GLY A 14 36.34 -30.52 -15.40
C GLY A 14 35.37 -29.80 -16.34
N ARG A 15 35.05 -30.41 -17.49
CA ARG A 15 34.10 -29.88 -18.48
C ARG A 15 32.66 -29.96 -17.97
N LEU A 16 32.29 -31.03 -17.26
CA LEU A 16 30.98 -31.20 -16.63
C LEU A 16 30.76 -30.20 -15.48
N VAL A 17 31.78 -29.95 -14.66
CA VAL A 17 31.73 -28.96 -13.58
C VAL A 17 31.57 -27.55 -14.14
N LEU A 18 32.33 -27.21 -15.19
CA LEU A 18 32.20 -25.92 -15.89
C LEU A 18 30.78 -25.74 -16.45
N GLN A 19 30.24 -26.77 -17.11
CA GLN A 19 28.90 -26.74 -17.69
C GLN A 19 27.81 -26.60 -16.61
N ALA A 20 27.92 -27.31 -15.49
CA ALA A 20 26.99 -27.18 -14.37
C ALA A 20 27.02 -25.78 -13.74
N GLN A 21 28.19 -25.14 -13.62
CA GLN A 21 28.28 -23.76 -13.13
C GLN A 21 27.65 -22.75 -14.11
N GLU A 22 27.81 -22.99 -15.40
CA GLU A 22 27.20 -22.17 -16.45
C GLU A 22 25.67 -22.29 -16.42
N ASP A 23 25.15 -23.51 -16.25
CA ASP A 23 23.71 -23.77 -16.12
C ASP A 23 23.10 -23.13 -14.87
N ILE A 24 23.78 -23.20 -13.73
CA ILE A 24 23.34 -22.52 -12.49
C ILE A 24 23.33 -21.00 -12.69
N SER A 25 24.37 -20.45 -13.31
CA SER A 25 24.45 -19.02 -13.61
C SER A 25 23.32 -18.57 -14.53
N LEU A 26 22.94 -19.43 -15.49
CA LEU A 26 21.86 -19.20 -16.43
C LEU A 26 20.48 -19.26 -15.73
N LEU A 27 20.28 -20.18 -14.79
CA LEU A 27 19.05 -20.28 -14.01
C LEU A 27 18.84 -19.07 -13.10
N VAL A 28 19.89 -18.63 -12.40
CA VAL A 28 19.82 -17.44 -11.53
C VAL A 28 19.48 -16.19 -12.34
N ARG A 29 20.07 -16.03 -13.52
CA ARG A 29 19.75 -14.90 -14.42
C ARG A 29 18.29 -14.94 -14.86
N LYS A 30 17.75 -16.11 -15.22
CA LYS A 30 16.33 -16.27 -15.57
C LYS A 30 15.40 -15.90 -14.42
N GLU A 31 15.72 -16.32 -13.20
CA GLU A 31 14.91 -16.00 -12.02
C GLU A 31 14.91 -14.48 -11.74
N ILE A 32 16.05 -13.82 -11.91
CA ILE A 32 16.17 -12.36 -11.81
C ILE A 32 15.37 -11.67 -12.91
N GLU A 33 15.43 -12.16 -14.15
CA GLU A 33 14.66 -11.60 -15.27
C GLU A 33 13.16 -11.76 -15.05
N LEU A 34 12.72 -12.91 -14.54
CA LEU A 34 11.34 -13.17 -14.19
C LEU A 34 10.88 -12.22 -13.07
N ALA A 35 11.61 -12.17 -11.96
CA ALA A 35 11.31 -11.26 -10.85
C ALA A 35 11.29 -9.79 -11.30
N LYS A 36 12.24 -9.38 -12.17
CA LYS A 36 12.23 -8.04 -12.77
C LYS A 36 10.98 -7.80 -13.61
N SER A 37 10.50 -8.80 -14.35
CA SER A 37 9.28 -8.67 -15.16
C SER A 37 8.04 -8.54 -14.29
N GLU A 38 7.90 -9.33 -13.23
CA GLU A 38 6.79 -9.25 -12.27
C GLU A 38 6.79 -7.92 -11.50
N LEU A 39 7.97 -7.47 -11.06
CA LEU A 39 8.13 -6.17 -10.41
C LEU A 39 7.80 -5.02 -11.36
N LYS A 40 8.20 -5.07 -12.63
CA LYS A 40 7.83 -4.04 -13.63
C LYS A 40 6.33 -3.96 -13.84
N ILE A 41 5.65 -5.11 -13.95
CA ILE A 41 4.19 -5.17 -14.10
C ILE A 41 3.53 -4.58 -12.85
N THR A 42 3.94 -5.01 -11.66
CA THR A 42 3.42 -4.52 -10.37
C THR A 42 3.66 -3.02 -10.20
N ALA A 43 4.86 -2.53 -10.51
CA ALA A 43 5.19 -1.12 -10.45
C ALA A 43 4.37 -0.29 -11.44
N LYS A 44 4.16 -0.78 -12.67
CA LYS A 44 3.34 -0.09 -13.67
C LYS A 44 1.89 0.07 -13.19
N PHE A 45 1.28 -1.00 -12.68
CA PHE A 45 -0.08 -0.93 -12.14
C PHE A 45 -0.15 -0.12 -10.84
N GLY A 46 0.87 -0.20 -9.99
CA GLY A 46 0.99 0.62 -8.78
C GLY A 46 1.03 2.11 -9.12
N VAL A 47 1.91 2.52 -10.03
CA VAL A 47 2.02 3.91 -10.49
C VAL A 47 0.72 4.38 -11.14
N LEU A 48 0.15 3.57 -12.03
CA LEU A 48 -1.09 3.92 -12.70
C LEU A 48 -2.25 4.06 -11.70
N GLY A 49 -2.31 3.17 -10.70
CA GLY A 49 -3.24 3.26 -9.58
C GLY A 49 -3.09 4.57 -8.81
N VAL A 50 -1.87 4.96 -8.42
CA VAL A 50 -1.62 6.23 -7.72
C VAL A 50 -2.08 7.42 -8.55
N VAL A 51 -1.79 7.45 -9.85
CA VAL A 51 -2.22 8.53 -10.74
C VAL A 51 -3.76 8.60 -10.81
N PHE A 52 -4.43 7.47 -11.04
CA PHE A 52 -5.90 7.45 -11.07
C PHE A 52 -6.51 7.87 -9.74
N PHE A 53 -5.98 7.42 -8.61
CA PHE A 53 -6.46 7.85 -7.29
C PHE A 53 -6.20 9.33 -7.04
N ALA A 54 -5.06 9.88 -7.49
CA ALA A 54 -4.77 11.31 -7.37
C ALA A 54 -5.77 12.14 -8.19
N VAL A 55 -6.02 11.76 -9.45
CA VAL A 55 -7.00 12.44 -10.31
C VAL A 55 -8.42 12.30 -9.75
N ALA A 56 -8.81 11.10 -9.32
CA ALA A 56 -10.12 10.86 -8.71
C ALA A 56 -10.30 11.68 -7.42
N GLY A 57 -9.29 11.74 -6.56
CA GLY A 57 -9.30 12.56 -5.35
C GLY A 57 -9.42 14.05 -5.65
N PHE A 58 -8.67 14.54 -6.64
CA PHE A 58 -8.77 15.93 -7.09
C PHE A 58 -10.16 16.26 -7.66
N LEU A 59 -10.72 15.40 -8.51
CA LEU A 59 -12.06 15.59 -9.05
C LEU A 59 -13.14 15.50 -7.97
N ALA A 60 -13.00 14.59 -7.00
CA ALA A 60 -13.90 14.52 -5.85
C ALA A 60 -13.86 15.80 -5.01
N LEU A 61 -12.67 16.38 -4.79
CA LEU A 61 -12.53 17.67 -4.12
C LEU A 61 -13.26 18.79 -4.89
N LEU A 62 -13.03 18.90 -6.20
CA LEU A 62 -13.73 19.88 -7.04
C LEU A 62 -15.25 19.67 -7.02
N ALA A 63 -15.70 18.42 -7.07
CA ALA A 63 -17.12 18.08 -7.00
C ALA A 63 -17.73 18.49 -5.65
N ILE A 64 -17.03 18.32 -4.53
CA ILE A 64 -17.50 18.78 -3.21
C ILE A 64 -17.63 20.30 -3.17
N ILE A 65 -16.67 21.05 -3.74
CA ILE A 65 -16.74 22.52 -3.83
C ILE A 65 -17.97 22.93 -4.65
N ALA A 66 -18.14 22.35 -5.85
CA ALA A 66 -19.29 22.62 -6.71
C ALA A 66 -20.61 22.24 -6.05
N LEU A 67 -20.66 21.10 -5.35
CA LEU A 67 -21.82 20.62 -4.60
C LEU A 67 -22.18 21.59 -3.46
N THR A 68 -21.19 22.16 -2.79
CA THR A 68 -21.41 23.14 -1.72
C THR A 68 -22.14 24.38 -2.25
N VAL A 69 -21.68 24.90 -3.39
CA VAL A 69 -22.32 26.03 -4.06
C VAL A 69 -23.72 25.67 -4.56
N ALA A 70 -23.87 24.49 -5.17
CA ALA A 70 -25.16 24.01 -5.67
C ALA A 70 -26.19 23.83 -4.54
N LEU A 71 -25.80 23.21 -3.42
CA LEU A 71 -26.67 23.05 -2.25
C LEU A 71 -26.98 24.38 -1.59
N GLY A 72 -26.00 25.29 -1.48
CA GLY A 72 -26.21 26.65 -0.97
C GLY A 72 -27.30 27.37 -1.75
N PHE A 73 -27.18 27.42 -3.08
CA PHE A 73 -28.22 28.03 -3.92
C PHE A 73 -29.54 27.25 -3.93
N LEU A 74 -29.52 25.93 -3.77
CA LEU A 74 -30.75 25.15 -3.67
C LEU A 74 -31.53 25.49 -2.41
N ILE A 75 -30.85 25.63 -1.27
CA ILE A 75 -31.45 25.94 0.02
C ILE A 75 -31.85 27.42 0.10
N ASP A 76 -31.08 28.32 -0.51
CA ASP A 76 -31.40 29.76 -0.57
C ASP A 76 -32.76 30.04 -1.27
N ARG A 77 -33.22 29.13 -2.15
CA ARG A 77 -34.55 29.22 -2.75
C ARG A 77 -35.70 29.01 -1.75
N ILE A 78 -35.41 28.52 -0.55
CA ILE A 78 -36.42 28.36 0.50
C ILE A 78 -36.70 29.74 1.12
N PRO A 79 -37.97 30.18 1.18
CA PRO A 79 -38.32 31.46 1.78
C PRO A 79 -37.79 31.60 3.21
N HIS A 80 -37.32 32.80 3.55
CA HIS A 80 -36.85 33.20 4.89
C HIS A 80 -35.53 32.60 5.39
N ILE A 81 -34.80 31.79 4.61
CA ILE A 81 -33.48 31.29 5.02
C ILE A 81 -32.37 32.31 4.73
N GLY A 82 -32.40 32.92 3.54
CA GLY A 82 -31.32 33.78 3.05
C GLY A 82 -30.02 33.02 2.74
N PRO A 83 -29.04 33.68 2.10
CA PRO A 83 -27.83 33.02 1.63
C PRO A 83 -26.92 32.58 2.79
N ASP A 84 -26.80 33.38 3.84
CA ASP A 84 -26.03 33.07 5.05
C ASP A 84 -26.60 31.84 5.78
N GLY A 85 -27.92 31.77 5.93
CA GLY A 85 -28.59 30.60 6.50
C GLY A 85 -28.40 29.34 5.64
N ALA A 86 -28.47 29.48 4.31
CA ALA A 86 -28.34 28.36 3.40
C ALA A 86 -26.96 27.71 3.45
N PHE A 87 -25.89 28.50 3.32
CA PHE A 87 -24.51 28.00 3.43
C PHE A 87 -24.18 27.50 4.85
N GLY A 88 -24.79 28.10 5.88
CA GLY A 88 -24.71 27.60 7.26
C GLY A 88 -25.27 26.18 7.41
N ILE A 89 -26.43 25.89 6.81
CA ILE A 89 -27.04 24.55 6.84
C ILE A 89 -26.16 23.53 6.09
N VAL A 90 -25.62 23.87 4.92
CA VAL A 90 -24.71 22.98 4.18
C VAL A 90 -23.45 22.69 4.99
N THR A 91 -22.91 23.70 5.67
CA THR A 91 -21.75 23.54 6.56
C THR A 91 -22.07 22.58 7.70
N LEU A 92 -23.23 22.75 8.35
CA LEU A 92 -23.66 21.86 9.42
C LEU A 92 -23.83 20.41 8.92
N LEU A 93 -24.41 20.22 7.74
CA LEU A 93 -24.55 18.90 7.10
C LEU A 93 -23.19 18.21 6.91
N TYR A 94 -22.17 18.94 6.44
CA TYR A 94 -20.83 18.38 6.31
C TYR A 94 -20.17 18.10 7.65
N LEU A 95 -20.33 18.95 8.66
CA LEU A 95 -19.79 18.71 10.00
C LEU A 95 -20.40 17.46 10.64
N LEU A 96 -21.72 17.27 10.53
CA LEU A 96 -22.40 16.08 11.04
C LEU A 96 -21.92 14.81 10.30
N THR A 97 -21.80 14.89 8.98
CA THR A 97 -21.32 13.76 8.16
C THR A 97 -19.87 13.42 8.49
N ALA A 98 -18.99 14.42 8.59
CA ALA A 98 -17.59 14.25 8.96
C ALA A 98 -17.44 13.70 10.39
N GLY A 99 -18.24 14.20 11.34
CA GLY A 99 -18.27 13.69 12.71
C GLY A 99 -18.70 12.21 12.78
N LEU A 100 -19.73 11.83 12.02
CA LEU A 100 -20.19 10.44 11.95
C LEU A 100 -19.14 9.51 11.33
N LEU A 101 -18.58 9.89 10.18
CA LEU A 101 -17.53 9.11 9.51
C LEU A 101 -16.27 9.01 10.36
N GLY A 102 -15.87 10.11 11.01
CA GLY A 102 -14.76 10.15 11.94
C GLY A 102 -14.97 9.23 13.14
N LEU A 103 -16.16 9.21 13.73
CA LEU A 103 -16.50 8.32 14.83
C LEU A 103 -16.48 6.84 14.41
N ILE A 104 -17.05 6.52 13.25
CA ILE A 104 -17.03 5.15 12.70
C ILE A 104 -15.59 4.72 12.43
N GLY A 105 -14.79 5.59 11.80
CA GLY A 105 -13.39 5.37 11.52
C GLY A 105 -12.59 5.12 12.79
N TYR A 106 -12.77 5.98 13.81
CA TYR A 106 -12.14 5.84 15.12
C TYR A 106 -12.50 4.51 15.79
N LYS A 107 -13.79 4.16 15.83
CA LYS A 107 -14.26 2.89 16.40
C LYS A 107 -13.65 1.69 15.69
N LYS A 108 -13.64 1.69 14.35
CA LYS A 108 -13.04 0.60 13.56
C LYS A 108 -11.52 0.52 13.73
N PHE A 109 -10.85 1.66 13.79
CA PHE A 109 -9.41 1.72 14.02
C PHE A 109 -9.05 1.17 15.40
N MET A 110 -9.71 1.63 16.46
CA MET A 110 -9.49 1.17 17.83
C MET A 110 -9.84 -0.31 18.02
N ALA A 111 -10.87 -0.81 17.32
CA ALA A 111 -11.22 -2.23 17.36
C ALA A 111 -10.15 -3.13 16.71
N LYS A 112 -9.45 -2.65 15.68
CA LYS A 112 -8.46 -3.43 14.93
C LYS A 112 -7.03 -3.25 15.45
N VAL A 113 -6.72 -2.08 15.98
CA VAL A 113 -5.41 -1.68 16.51
C VAL A 113 -5.51 -1.53 18.02
N GLY A 114 -6.19 -2.47 18.71
CA GLY A 114 -6.37 -2.44 20.17
C GLY A 114 -5.05 -2.11 20.89
N PRO A 115 -5.12 -1.52 22.10
CA PRO A 115 -3.92 -1.07 22.83
C PRO A 115 -2.89 -2.20 22.82
N PRO A 116 -1.59 -1.93 22.60
CA PRO A 116 -0.60 -2.99 22.39
C PRO A 116 -0.41 -3.78 23.67
N GLU A 117 -1.28 -4.77 23.90
CA GLU A 117 -1.40 -5.50 25.16
C GLU A 117 -0.09 -6.21 25.49
N ALA A 118 0.59 -6.73 24.46
CA ALA A 118 1.91 -7.33 24.58
C ALA A 118 2.96 -6.34 25.09
N THR A 119 2.99 -5.11 24.55
CA THR A 119 3.91 -4.05 24.98
C THR A 119 3.58 -3.56 26.39
N ILE A 120 2.30 -3.44 26.72
CA ILE A 120 1.83 -3.06 28.06
C ILE A 120 2.17 -4.14 29.09
N ARG A 121 2.08 -5.42 28.71
CA ARG A 121 2.38 -6.57 29.58
C ARG A 121 3.89 -6.70 29.81
N GLN A 122 4.71 -6.56 28.76
CA GLN A 122 6.18 -6.51 28.89
C GLN A 122 6.62 -5.33 29.78
N GLY A 123 6.07 -4.13 29.57
CA GLY A 123 6.37 -2.96 30.40
C GLY A 123 6.04 -3.15 31.89
N LYS A 124 5.04 -3.97 32.23
CA LYS A 124 4.67 -4.31 33.62
C LYS A 124 5.57 -5.39 34.25
N GLU A 125 6.28 -6.18 33.45
CA GLU A 125 7.20 -7.21 33.94
C GLU A 125 8.62 -6.67 34.19
N ILE A 126 9.02 -5.59 33.50
CA ILE A 126 10.32 -4.92 33.71
C ILE A 126 10.52 -4.54 35.20
N PRO A 127 9.60 -3.87 35.90
CA PRO A 127 9.77 -3.52 37.31
C PRO A 127 9.78 -4.74 38.24
N LYS A 128 9.10 -5.83 37.87
CA LYS A 128 9.07 -7.07 38.66
C LYS A 128 10.41 -7.81 38.61
N ALA A 129 11.08 -7.78 37.46
CA ALA A 129 12.44 -8.33 37.32
C ALA A 129 13.48 -7.56 38.17
N PHE A 130 13.30 -6.26 38.37
CA PHE A 130 14.20 -5.43 39.20
C PHE A 130 13.87 -5.45 40.71
N LYS A 131 12.68 -5.93 41.13
CA LYS A 131 12.26 -5.98 42.55
C LYS A 131 12.60 -7.28 43.28
N GLY A 132 13.19 -8.26 42.59
CA GLY A 132 13.49 -9.61 43.12
C GLY A 132 14.93 -9.84 43.61
N SER A 133 15.75 -8.80 43.77
CA SER A 133 17.10 -8.91 44.33
C SER A 133 17.22 -8.11 45.64
N LYS A 134 16.70 -8.69 46.72
CA LYS A 134 17.12 -8.42 48.10
C LYS A 134 16.90 -9.68 48.93
#